data_AF-A0AAN9GNZ0-F1
#
_entry.id   AF-A0AAN9GNZ0-F1
#
_cell.length_a   1.000
_cell.length_b   1.000
_cell.length_c   1.000
_cell.angle_alpha   90.00
_cell.angle_beta   90.00
_cell.angle_gamma   90.00
#
_symmetry.space_group_name_H-M   'P 1'
#
loop_
_entity.id
_entity.type
_entity.pdbx_description
1 polymer ?
#
loop_
_entity_poly.entity_id
_entity_poly.type
_entity_poly.pdbx_seq_one_letter_code
_entity_poly.pdbx_strand_id
1 'polypeptide(L)'
;MKESEVKPEESGHFRDRVIGQIFDSIVIGTYESMSKGIAETLPNNSAFRRVVLQTLSVYYNITRSTTKETYDELVRHFRENPIDVPTLMFYSENDPMCDAFAMETMLSEWKLQRPGFDVARVSWPESIHTAHLREHNQEYVAAWTELMTKLQLL
;
A
#
# COMPACT_ATOMS: atom_id res chain seq x y z
N MET A 1 18.15 18.01 -6.71
CA MET A 1 17.26 18.48 -5.63
C MET A 1 18.00 18.19 -4.34
N LYS A 2 18.23 19.18 -3.47
CA LYS A 2 18.91 18.95 -2.19
C LYS A 2 18.05 17.97 -1.39
N GLU A 3 18.65 16.84 -1.00
CA GLU A 3 18.13 16.03 0.10
C GLU A 3 17.93 16.97 1.28
N SER A 4 16.67 17.21 1.65
CA SER A 4 16.38 17.73 2.97
C SER A 4 16.79 16.62 3.94
N GLU A 5 17.93 16.82 4.61
CA GLU A 5 18.32 16.06 5.79
C GLU A 5 17.19 16.15 6.82
N VAL A 6 16.27 15.19 6.78
CA VAL A 6 15.35 14.96 7.89
C VAL A 6 16.20 14.37 8.99
N LYS A 7 16.43 15.16 10.04
CA LYS A 7 17.19 14.72 11.21
C LYS A 7 16.47 13.51 11.83
N PRO A 8 17.14 12.35 11.99
CA PRO A 8 16.52 11.13 12.52
C PRO A 8 15.88 11.36 13.90
N GLU A 9 16.49 12.22 14.72
CA GLU A 9 16.02 12.57 16.05
C GLU A 9 14.64 13.26 16.10
N GLU A 10 14.17 13.92 15.04
CA GLU A 10 12.85 14.59 15.05
C GLU A 10 11.69 13.65 14.70
N SER A 11 11.95 12.51 14.05
CA SER A 11 10.93 11.52 13.66
C SER A 11 10.86 10.28 14.55
N GLY A 12 11.87 10.04 15.39
CA GLY A 12 11.90 8.89 16.31
C GLY A 12 10.71 8.85 17.26
N HIS A 13 10.35 10.01 17.85
CA HIS A 13 9.22 10.14 18.76
C HIS A 13 7.85 9.89 18.12
N PHE A 14 7.74 9.94 16.79
CA PHE A 14 6.48 9.66 16.11
C PHE A 14 6.16 8.18 16.13
N ARG A 15 7.15 7.32 15.81
CA ARG A 15 6.94 5.86 15.73
C ARG A 15 6.50 5.28 17.07
N ASP A 16 7.08 5.76 18.17
CA ASP A 16 6.77 5.34 19.53
C ASP A 16 5.34 5.71 19.99
N ARG A 17 4.68 6.62 19.27
CA ARG A 17 3.33 7.10 19.58
C ARG A 17 2.26 6.49 18.67
N VAL A 18 2.65 5.74 17.65
CA VAL A 18 1.70 5.00 16.81
C VAL A 18 1.20 3.83 17.64
N ILE A 19 -0.11 3.75 17.84
CA ILE A 19 -0.75 2.67 18.60
C ILE A 19 -1.44 1.64 17.68
N GLY A 20 -1.65 1.98 16.41
CA GLY A 20 -2.20 1.08 15.40
C GLY A 20 -2.17 1.71 14.02
N GLN A 21 -2.36 0.89 12.98
CA GLN A 21 -2.32 1.30 11.57
C GLN A 21 -3.44 0.66 10.77
N ILE A 22 -3.97 1.42 9.81
CA ILE A 22 -4.91 0.91 8.81
C ILE A 22 -4.38 1.32 7.45
N PHE A 23 -4.34 0.36 6.52
CA PHE A 23 -4.02 0.63 5.13
C PHE A 23 -5.16 0.17 4.23
N ASP A 24 -5.43 0.98 3.21
CA ASP A 24 -6.50 0.76 2.25
C ASP A 24 -5.88 0.79 0.84
N SER A 25 -5.73 -0.39 0.21
CA SER A 25 -5.07 -0.58 -1.08
C SER A 25 -3.66 0.04 -1.15
N ILE A 26 -2.70 -0.49 -0.37
CA ILE A 26 -1.30 -0.05 -0.55
C ILE A 26 -0.83 -0.36 -1.97
N VAL A 27 0.00 0.51 -2.52
CA VAL A 27 0.66 0.23 -3.80
C VAL A 27 1.83 -0.71 -3.52
N ILE A 28 1.71 -1.96 -3.96
CA ILE A 28 2.72 -3.00 -3.77
C ILE A 28 2.75 -3.91 -5.00
N GLY A 29 3.94 -4.43 -5.29
CA GLY A 29 4.21 -5.21 -6.49
C GLY A 29 5.19 -4.46 -7.39
N THR A 30 5.11 -4.72 -8.68
CA THR A 30 6.05 -4.11 -9.64
C THR A 30 5.58 -2.73 -10.06
N TYR A 31 6.55 -1.90 -10.46
CA TYR A 31 6.27 -0.63 -11.11
C TYR A 31 5.36 -0.79 -12.36
N GLU A 32 5.52 -1.88 -13.10
CA GLU A 32 4.69 -2.21 -14.26
C GLU A 32 3.22 -2.44 -13.86
N SER A 33 2.98 -3.14 -12.74
CA SER A 33 1.65 -3.35 -12.15
C SER A 33 1.02 -2.02 -11.73
N MET A 34 1.74 -1.17 -10.98
CA MET A 34 1.29 0.17 -10.60
C MET A 34 0.90 1.01 -11.83
N SER A 35 1.76 1.05 -12.85
CA SER A 35 1.54 1.84 -14.07
C SER A 35 0.29 1.37 -14.84
N LYS A 36 0.08 0.05 -14.89
CA LYS A 36 -1.13 -0.55 -15.48
C LYS A 36 -2.38 -0.09 -14.72
N GLY A 37 -2.34 -0.12 -13.39
CA GLY A 37 -3.48 0.31 -12.58
C GLY A 37 -3.83 1.79 -12.74
N ILE A 38 -2.83 2.67 -12.80
CA ILE A 38 -3.06 4.09 -13.14
C ILE A 38 -3.80 4.20 -14.48
N ALA A 39 -3.39 3.46 -15.50
CA ALA A 39 -4.04 3.52 -16.81
C ALA A 39 -5.48 2.95 -16.83
N GLU A 40 -5.78 1.97 -15.98
CA GLU A 40 -7.12 1.39 -15.86
C GLU A 40 -8.11 2.34 -15.17
N THR A 41 -7.63 3.21 -14.27
CA THR A 41 -8.45 4.29 -13.67
C THR A 41 -8.84 5.39 -14.67
N LEU A 42 -8.18 5.46 -15.83
CA LEU A 42 -8.47 6.45 -16.86
C LEU A 42 -9.71 6.05 -17.69
N PRO A 43 -10.43 7.01 -18.29
CA PRO A 43 -11.60 6.75 -19.13
C PRO A 43 -11.34 5.68 -20.21
N ASN A 44 -12.38 4.93 -20.58
CA ASN A 44 -12.38 3.84 -21.57
C ASN A 44 -12.14 4.32 -23.03
N ASN A 45 -11.06 5.06 -23.27
CA ASN A 45 -10.55 5.39 -24.60
C ASN A 45 -9.18 4.74 -24.77
N SER A 46 -9.12 3.69 -25.59
CA SER A 46 -7.94 2.85 -25.78
C SER A 46 -6.73 3.59 -26.36
N ALA A 47 -6.96 4.58 -27.23
CA ALA A 47 -5.90 5.43 -27.76
C ALA A 47 -5.33 6.36 -26.67
N PHE A 48 -6.19 6.96 -25.86
CA PHE A 48 -5.79 7.81 -24.74
C PHE A 48 -5.01 7.02 -23.68
N ARG A 49 -5.50 5.84 -23.27
CA ARG A 49 -4.79 4.94 -22.35
C ARG A 49 -3.39 4.58 -22.85
N ARG A 50 -3.24 4.28 -24.15
CA ARG A 50 -1.93 3.97 -24.75
C ARG A 50 -0.99 5.18 -24.70
N VAL A 51 -1.48 6.38 -25.01
CA VAL A 51 -0.68 7.61 -24.94
C VAL A 51 -0.23 7.87 -23.50
N VAL A 52 -1.11 7.72 -22.51
CA VAL A 52 -0.74 7.91 -21.10
C VAL A 52 0.28 6.86 -20.66
N LEU A 53 0.06 5.57 -20.95
CA LEU A 53 1.03 4.52 -20.64
C LEU A 53 2.40 4.76 -21.29
N GLN A 54 2.43 5.21 -22.54
CA GLN A 54 3.68 5.54 -23.23
C GLN A 54 4.36 6.77 -22.62
N THR A 55 3.60 7.80 -22.27
CA THR A 55 4.11 9.02 -21.66
C THR A 55 4.69 8.74 -20.27
N LEU A 56 3.96 7.96 -19.46
CA LEU A 56 4.45 7.47 -18.18
C LEU A 56 5.74 6.67 -18.41
N SER A 57 5.72 5.68 -19.30
CA SER A 57 6.92 4.87 -19.60
C SER A 57 8.12 5.73 -20.02
N VAL A 58 7.93 6.78 -20.82
CA VAL A 58 9.00 7.72 -21.20
C VAL A 58 9.48 8.53 -20.01
N TYR A 59 8.56 9.15 -19.25
CA TYR A 59 8.86 9.90 -18.03
C TYR A 59 9.69 9.06 -17.07
N TYR A 60 9.22 7.85 -16.75
CA TYR A 60 9.89 6.96 -15.80
C TYR A 60 11.18 6.36 -16.35
N ASN A 61 11.34 6.19 -17.66
CA ASN A 61 12.64 5.81 -18.23
C ASN A 61 13.67 6.95 -18.09
N ILE A 62 13.23 8.19 -18.30
CA ILE A 62 14.08 9.37 -18.12
C ILE A 62 14.42 9.58 -16.63
N THR A 63 13.46 9.32 -15.73
CA THR A 63 13.64 9.48 -14.28
C THR A 63 13.95 8.18 -13.56
N ARG A 64 14.39 7.13 -14.27
CA ARG A 64 14.53 5.77 -13.74
C ARG A 64 15.37 5.69 -12.47
N SER A 65 16.52 6.37 -12.46
CA SER A 65 17.45 6.42 -11.34
C SER A 65 16.96 7.22 -10.13
N THR A 66 15.76 7.80 -10.19
CA THR A 66 15.21 8.60 -9.10
C THR A 66 13.77 8.22 -8.76
N THR A 67 12.98 7.75 -9.71
CA THR A 67 11.57 7.43 -9.45
C THR A 67 11.35 5.93 -9.29
N LYS A 68 11.96 5.10 -10.16
CA LYS A 68 11.80 3.64 -10.05
C LYS A 68 12.61 3.09 -8.87
N GLU A 69 13.88 3.48 -8.78
CA GLU A 69 14.76 3.03 -7.69
C GLU A 69 14.22 3.48 -6.32
N THR A 70 13.80 4.73 -6.18
CA THR A 70 13.20 5.20 -4.92
C THR A 70 11.87 4.52 -4.60
N TYR A 71 11.02 4.23 -5.58
CA TYR A 71 9.81 3.45 -5.34
C TYR A 71 10.13 2.04 -4.83
N ASP A 72 11.03 1.33 -5.52
CA ASP A 72 11.43 -0.03 -5.14
C ASP A 72 12.10 -0.03 -3.74
N GLU A 73 12.90 0.99 -3.42
CA GLU A 73 13.49 1.18 -2.09
C GLU A 73 12.46 1.41 -1.00
N LEU A 74 11.44 2.24 -1.26
CA LEU A 74 10.37 2.52 -0.30
C LEU A 74 9.50 1.29 -0.04
N VAL A 75 9.12 0.56 -1.10
CA VAL A 75 8.36 -0.70 -0.99
C VAL A 75 9.17 -1.73 -0.20
N ARG A 76 10.46 -1.87 -0.52
CA ARG A 76 11.37 -2.74 0.23
C ARG A 76 11.48 -2.31 1.70
N HIS A 77 11.67 -1.03 1.96
CA HIS A 77 11.79 -0.52 3.33
C HIS A 77 10.52 -0.77 4.13
N PHE A 78 9.34 -0.55 3.54
CA PHE A 78 8.04 -0.85 4.16
C PHE A 78 7.92 -2.33 4.52
N ARG A 79 8.30 -3.22 3.60
CA ARG A 79 8.28 -4.68 3.82
C ARG A 79 9.26 -5.14 4.88
N GLU A 80 10.47 -4.60 4.91
CA GLU A 80 11.53 -5.04 5.82
C GLU A 80 11.43 -4.40 7.22
N ASN A 81 10.85 -3.20 7.31
CA ASN A 81 10.81 -2.39 8.53
C ASN A 81 9.40 -1.94 8.92
N PRO A 82 8.40 -2.86 9.05
CA PRO A 82 7.09 -2.48 9.54
C PRO A 82 7.16 -1.96 10.98
N ILE A 83 6.16 -1.16 11.34
CA ILE A 83 5.94 -0.73 12.72
C ILE A 83 5.14 -1.83 13.42
N ASP A 84 5.68 -2.35 14.53
CA ASP A 84 5.10 -3.50 15.26
C ASP A 84 3.92 -3.07 16.15
N VAL A 85 2.83 -2.66 15.53
CA VAL A 85 1.58 -2.23 16.17
C VAL A 85 0.39 -2.94 15.54
N PRO A 86 -0.75 -3.09 16.22
CA PRO A 86 -1.97 -3.62 15.62
C PRO A 86 -2.26 -2.99 14.26
N THR A 87 -2.25 -3.81 13.21
CA THR A 87 -2.29 -3.37 11.82
C THR A 87 -3.42 -4.06 11.06
N LEU A 88 -4.23 -3.27 10.34
CA LEU A 88 -5.32 -3.76 9.51
C LEU A 88 -5.08 -3.39 8.04
N MET A 89 -5.15 -4.40 7.16
CA MET A 89 -4.89 -4.25 5.73
C MET A 89 -6.14 -4.57 4.91
N PHE A 90 -6.56 -3.62 4.07
CA PHE A 90 -7.63 -3.79 3.08
C PHE A 90 -7.05 -3.81 1.67
N TYR A 91 -7.46 -4.78 0.84
CA TYR A 91 -7.07 -4.87 -0.58
C TYR A 91 -8.05 -5.74 -1.38
N SER A 92 -7.95 -5.74 -2.71
CA SER A 92 -8.73 -6.64 -3.55
C SER A 92 -7.84 -7.45 -4.51
N GLU A 93 -8.28 -8.65 -4.86
CA GLU A 93 -7.51 -9.60 -5.69
C GLU A 93 -7.38 -9.13 -7.15
N ASN A 94 -8.32 -8.30 -7.59
CA ASN A 94 -8.33 -7.70 -8.92
C ASN A 94 -7.60 -6.35 -9.01
N ASP A 95 -6.98 -5.86 -7.93
CA ASP A 95 -6.32 -4.56 -7.89
C ASP A 95 -4.94 -4.61 -8.60
N PRO A 96 -4.77 -4.01 -9.77
CA PRO A 96 -3.49 -4.00 -10.46
C PRO A 96 -2.40 -3.19 -9.73
N MET A 97 -2.76 -2.28 -8.82
CA MET A 97 -1.79 -1.47 -8.07
C MET A 97 -1.41 -2.10 -6.73
N CYS A 98 -2.27 -2.96 -6.19
CA CYS A 98 -2.05 -3.71 -4.96
C CYS A 98 -1.98 -5.20 -5.29
N ASP A 99 -0.79 -5.68 -5.70
CA ASP A 99 -0.62 -7.09 -6.07
C ASP A 99 -0.93 -8.01 -4.88
N ALA A 100 -2.04 -8.74 -4.97
CA ALA A 100 -2.54 -9.57 -3.88
C ALA A 100 -1.57 -10.68 -3.49
N PHE A 101 -0.80 -11.23 -4.44
CA PHE A 101 0.20 -12.24 -4.13
C PHE A 101 1.37 -11.65 -3.35
N ALA A 102 1.85 -10.45 -3.73
CA ALA A 102 2.87 -9.72 -3.01
C ALA A 102 2.40 -9.33 -1.60
N MET A 103 1.13 -8.92 -1.44
CA MET A 103 0.50 -8.67 -0.15
C MET A 103 0.55 -9.89 0.76
N GLU A 104 0.01 -11.03 0.30
CA GLU A 104 -0.03 -12.26 1.11
C GLU A 104 1.38 -12.77 1.46
N THR A 105 2.33 -12.62 0.54
CA THR A 105 3.73 -12.98 0.78
C THR A 105 4.34 -12.12 1.89
N MET A 106 4.19 -10.80 1.80
CA MET A 106 4.66 -9.87 2.83
C MET A 106 4.02 -10.16 4.19
N LEU A 107 2.70 -10.35 4.24
CA LEU A 107 1.99 -10.63 5.49
C LEU A 107 2.43 -11.96 6.12
N SER A 108 2.70 -12.97 5.29
CA SER A 108 3.23 -14.26 5.75
C SER A 108 4.64 -14.13 6.31
N GLU A 109 5.51 -13.36 5.66
CA GLU A 109 6.87 -13.07 6.14
C GLU A 109 6.86 -12.32 7.47
N TRP A 110 6.01 -11.30 7.61
CA TRP A 110 5.85 -10.56 8.85
C TRP A 110 5.46 -11.48 10.00
N LYS A 111 4.45 -12.35 9.80
CA LYS A 111 4.02 -13.33 10.81
C LYS A 111 5.12 -14.32 11.17
N LEU A 112 5.93 -14.75 10.21
CA LEU A 112 7.03 -15.70 10.42
C LEU A 112 8.21 -15.05 11.18
N GLN A 113 8.59 -13.84 10.78
CA GLN A 113 9.76 -13.13 11.32
C GLN A 113 9.48 -12.47 12.66
N ARG A 114 8.22 -12.10 12.93
CA ARG A 114 7.81 -11.36 14.13
C ARG A 114 6.64 -12.07 14.84
N PRO A 115 6.91 -13.17 15.57
CA PRO A 115 5.88 -13.87 16.33
C PRO A 115 5.21 -12.91 17.34
N GLY A 116 3.91 -12.68 17.19
CA GLY A 116 3.15 -11.73 18.00
C GLY A 116 2.84 -10.40 17.30
N PHE A 117 3.34 -10.17 16.09
CA PHE A 117 2.92 -9.03 15.28
C PHE A 117 1.45 -9.20 14.87
N ASP A 118 0.61 -8.34 15.44
CA ASP A 118 -0.83 -8.36 15.29
C ASP A 118 -1.26 -7.72 13.96
N VAL A 119 -1.41 -8.55 12.94
CA VAL A 119 -1.81 -8.11 11.60
C VAL A 119 -3.07 -8.83 11.14
N ALA A 120 -4.14 -8.05 10.99
CA ALA A 120 -5.40 -8.46 10.41
C ALA A 120 -5.49 -8.02 8.95
N ARG A 121 -6.28 -8.75 8.16
CA ARG A 121 -6.54 -8.40 6.76
C ARG A 121 -7.96 -8.71 6.36
N VAL A 122 -8.47 -7.91 5.43
CA VAL A 122 -9.72 -8.16 4.70
C VAL A 122 -9.41 -8.00 3.22
N SER A 123 -9.81 -9.00 2.44
CA SER A 123 -9.63 -9.00 1.00
C SER A 123 -10.92 -9.39 0.28
N TRP A 124 -11.14 -8.79 -0.89
CA TRP A 124 -12.28 -9.10 -1.76
C TRP A 124 -11.80 -9.61 -3.12
N PRO A 125 -12.51 -10.55 -3.75
CA PRO A 125 -12.20 -10.97 -5.13
C PRO A 125 -12.21 -9.78 -6.10
N GLU A 126 -13.20 -8.89 -5.94
CA GLU A 126 -13.35 -7.69 -6.75
C GLU A 126 -13.66 -6.46 -5.89
N SER A 127 -12.90 -5.39 -6.08
CA SER A 127 -13.23 -4.04 -5.61
C SER A 127 -12.49 -2.98 -6.44
N ILE A 128 -12.79 -1.72 -6.17
CA ILE A 128 -12.09 -0.58 -6.77
C ILE A 128 -11.00 -0.14 -5.79
N HIS A 129 -9.77 -0.01 -6.30
CA HIS A 129 -8.61 0.50 -5.56
C HIS A 129 -8.98 1.72 -4.72
N THR A 130 -8.69 1.69 -3.41
CA THR A 130 -8.97 2.76 -2.42
C THR A 130 -10.45 3.16 -2.24
N ALA A 131 -11.39 2.34 -2.69
CA ALA A 131 -12.83 2.59 -2.52
C ALA A 131 -13.52 1.57 -1.61
N HIS A 132 -12.77 0.75 -0.87
CA HIS A 132 -13.31 -0.38 -0.11
C HIS A 132 -14.35 0.01 0.94
N LEU A 133 -14.18 1.14 1.64
CA LEU A 133 -15.19 1.64 2.59
C LEU A 133 -16.54 1.93 1.92
N ARG A 134 -16.53 2.34 0.64
CA ARG A 134 -17.73 2.62 -0.14
C ARG A 134 -18.34 1.35 -0.71
N GLU A 135 -17.52 0.49 -1.32
CA GLU A 135 -17.97 -0.72 -2.01
C GLU A 135 -18.39 -1.83 -1.03
N HIS A 136 -17.69 -1.94 0.10
CA HIS A 136 -17.77 -3.05 1.07
C HIS A 136 -17.94 -2.53 2.50
N ASN A 137 -18.90 -1.61 2.67
CA ASN A 137 -19.05 -0.82 3.89
C ASN A 137 -19.22 -1.67 5.17
N GLN A 138 -20.02 -2.74 5.11
CA GLN A 138 -20.35 -3.53 6.29
C GLN A 138 -19.12 -4.27 6.83
N GLU A 139 -18.40 -4.99 5.96
CA GLU A 139 -17.19 -5.73 6.29
C GLU A 139 -16.06 -4.79 6.70
N TYR A 140 -15.91 -3.65 5.99
CA TYR A 140 -14.92 -2.65 6.33
C TYR A 140 -15.14 -2.08 7.72
N VAL A 141 -16.36 -1.61 8.02
CA VAL A 141 -16.70 -1.02 9.32
C VAL A 141 -16.60 -2.06 10.43
N ALA A 142 -16.96 -3.32 10.18
CA ALA A 142 -16.80 -4.38 11.16
C ALA A 142 -15.33 -4.60 11.55
N ALA A 143 -14.44 -4.76 10.57
CA ALA A 143 -13.00 -4.94 10.83
C ALA A 143 -12.35 -3.70 11.46
N TRP A 144 -12.76 -2.50 11.01
CA TRP A 144 -12.35 -1.25 11.61
C TRP A 144 -12.78 -1.16 13.08
N THR A 145 -14.03 -1.51 13.38
CA THR A 145 -14.57 -1.48 14.75
C THR A 145 -13.84 -2.46 15.66
N GLU A 146 -13.51 -3.65 15.15
CA GLU A 146 -12.71 -4.64 15.88
C GLU A 146 -11.33 -4.07 16.27
N LEU A 147 -10.63 -3.47 15.31
CA LEU A 147 -9.35 -2.82 15.59
C LEU A 147 -9.50 -1.66 16.59
N MET A 148 -10.47 -0.76 16.39
CA MET A 148 -10.66 0.38 17.29
C MET A 148 -11.01 -0.05 18.72
N THR A 149 -11.85 -1.08 18.87
CA THR A 149 -12.17 -1.67 20.18
C THR A 149 -10.92 -2.26 20.83
N LYS A 150 -10.09 -2.99 20.05
CA LYS A 150 -8.82 -3.53 20.52
C LYS A 150 -7.86 -2.44 21.01
N LEU A 151 -7.86 -1.29 20.35
CA LEU A 151 -7.08 -0.10 20.70
C LEU A 151 -7.70 0.77 21.80
N GLN A 152 -8.90 0.41 22.31
CA GLN A 152 -9.64 1.18 23.30
C GLN A 152 -9.98 2.60 22.85
N LEU A 153 -10.27 2.76 21.56
CA LEU A 153 -10.65 4.03 20.93
C LEU A 153 -12.16 4.18 20.68
N LEU A 154 -12.93 3.14 21.01
CA LEU A 154 -14.39 3.07 21.03
C LEU A 154 -14.83 2.41 22.34
#